data_AF-A0A7C6XP59-F1
#
_entry.id   AF-A0A7C6XP59-F1
#
_cell.length_a   1.000
_cell.length_b   1.000
_cell.length_c   1.000
_cell.angle_alpha   90.00
_cell.angle_beta   90.00
_cell.angle_gamma   90.00
#
_symmetry.space_group_name_H-M   'P 1'
#
loop_
_entity.id
_entity.type
_entity.pdbx_description
1 polymer ?
#
loop_
_entity_poly.entity_id
_entity_poly.type
_entity_poly.pdbx_seq_one_letter_code
_entity_poly.pdbx_strand_id
1 'polypeptide(L)'
;LQNAGFHVAALALDDDSVSLREFAATAPERTAVVFGTEGDGLKRSTIAACDSTVMIPMSGGVDSLNVAAASAVTCFALQEG
;
A
#
# COMPACT_ATOMS: atom_id res chain seq x y z
N LEU A 1 -13.00 -7.49 3.77
CA LEU A 1 -11.87 -7.73 4.71
C LEU A 1 -12.09 -6.99 6.02
N GLN A 2 -12.58 -5.75 5.94
CA GLN A 2 -12.99 -4.91 7.07
C GLN A 2 -13.98 -5.62 8.00
N ASN A 3 -15.04 -6.27 7.47
CA ASN A 3 -15.98 -7.06 8.29
C ASN A 3 -15.33 -8.24 9.02
N ALA A 4 -14.16 -8.70 8.56
CA ALA A 4 -13.39 -9.72 9.25
C ALA A 4 -12.38 -9.11 10.24
N GLY A 5 -12.33 -7.79 10.40
CA GLY A 5 -11.45 -7.07 11.34
C GLY A 5 -10.05 -6.75 10.80
N PHE A 6 -9.88 -6.68 9.48
CA PHE A 6 -8.64 -6.19 8.87
C PHE A 6 -8.72 -4.70 8.58
N HIS A 7 -7.62 -3.98 8.82
CA HIS A 7 -7.36 -2.68 8.18
C HIS A 7 -6.90 -2.92 6.75
N VAL A 8 -7.56 -2.30 5.78
CA VAL A 8 -7.24 -2.49 4.36
C VAL A 8 -6.54 -1.26 3.82
N ALA A 9 -5.28 -1.42 3.41
CA ALA A 9 -4.49 -0.38 2.79
C ALA A 9 -4.39 -0.59 1.27
N ALA A 10 -4.59 0.45 0.47
CA ALA A 10 -4.28 0.44 -0.95
C ALA A 10 -2.84 0.90 -1.16
N LEU A 11 -2.02 0.13 -1.90
CA LEU A 11 -0.72 0.62 -2.36
C LEU A 11 -0.91 1.38 -3.68
N ALA A 12 -0.98 2.70 -3.60
CA ALA A 12 -1.22 3.58 -4.74
C ALA A 12 -0.67 5.00 -4.51
N LEU A 13 -0.46 5.73 -5.60
CA LEU A 13 -0.21 7.16 -5.57
C LEU A 13 -1.55 7.90 -5.58
N ASP A 14 -1.79 8.67 -4.53
CA ASP A 14 -2.95 9.55 -4.37
C ASP A 14 -2.53 10.78 -3.56
N ASP A 15 -3.28 11.89 -3.66
CA ASP A 15 -2.90 13.15 -3.01
C ASP A 15 -2.83 13.01 -1.48
N ASP A 16 -3.64 12.12 -0.91
CA ASP A 16 -3.70 11.83 0.53
C ASP A 16 -2.87 10.61 0.95
N SER A 17 -1.98 10.12 0.07
CA SER A 17 -1.19 8.92 0.37
C SER A 17 -0.11 9.17 1.44
N VAL A 18 -0.06 8.29 2.44
CA VAL A 18 1.00 8.29 3.45
C VAL A 18 2.17 7.43 3.00
N SER A 19 3.39 7.70 3.47
CA SER A 19 4.53 6.85 3.12
C SER A 19 4.41 5.47 3.79
N LEU A 20 4.87 4.43 3.10
CA LEU A 20 4.90 3.05 3.62
C LEU A 20 5.66 2.97 4.95
N ARG A 21 6.71 3.77 5.12
CA ARG A 21 7.49 3.82 6.35
C ARG A 21 6.67 4.37 7.53
N GLU A 22 5.96 5.47 7.32
CA GLU A 22 5.12 6.08 8.36
C GLU A 22 3.94 5.18 8.70
N PHE A 23 3.31 4.59 7.68
CA PHE A 23 2.24 3.63 7.88
C PHE A 23 2.72 2.41 8.69
N ALA A 24 3.86 1.81 8.31
CA ALA A 24 4.42 0.66 9.01
C ALA A 24 4.71 0.90 10.50
N ALA A 25 5.11 2.12 10.87
CA ALA A 25 5.39 2.47 12.26
C ALA A 25 4.16 2.41 13.18
N THR A 26 2.96 2.45 12.60
CA THR A 26 1.68 2.43 13.34
C THR A 26 0.68 1.43 12.76
N ALA A 27 1.14 0.50 11.93
CA ALA A 27 0.28 -0.41 11.21
C ALA A 27 -0.48 -1.32 12.19
N PRO A 28 -1.81 -1.49 12.01
CA PRO A 28 -2.57 -2.45 12.81
C PRO A 28 -2.04 -3.87 12.62
N GLU A 29 -2.09 -4.68 13.68
CA GLU A 29 -1.68 -6.10 13.66
C GLU A 29 -2.33 -6.87 12.49
N ARG A 30 -3.60 -6.56 12.21
CA ARG A 30 -4.37 -7.18 11.13
C ARG A 30 -4.45 -6.26 9.92
N THR A 31 -3.33 -6.12 9.22
CA THR A 31 -3.26 -5.33 7.98
C THR A 31 -3.37 -6.22 6.75
N ALA A 32 -4.23 -5.82 5.81
CA ALA A 32 -4.29 -6.38 4.45
C ALA A 32 -3.92 -5.28 3.46
N VAL A 33 -2.98 -5.56 2.55
CA VAL A 33 -2.59 -4.60 1.51
C VAL A 33 -3.10 -5.04 0.15
N VAL A 34 -3.72 -4.12 -0.57
CA VAL A 34 -4.21 -4.30 -1.94
C VAL A 34 -3.19 -3.71 -2.90
N PHE A 35 -2.75 -4.52 -3.86
CA PHE A 35 -1.80 -4.11 -4.89
C PHE A 35 -2.51 -4.01 -6.24
N GLY A 36 -2.08 -3.04 -7.05
CA GLY A 36 -2.55 -2.87 -8.42
C GLY A 36 -1.97 -3.91 -9.38
N THR A 37 -2.49 -3.94 -10.59
CA THR A 37 -1.89 -4.70 -11.70
C THR A 37 -0.81 -3.87 -12.38
N GLU A 38 0.08 -4.54 -13.12
CA GLU A 38 1.06 -3.86 -13.98
C GLU A 38 0.35 -2.95 -14.99
N GLY A 39 0.90 -1.75 -15.20
CA GLY A 39 0.33 -0.73 -16.10
C GLY A 39 -0.74 0.14 -15.44
N ASP A 40 -1.93 -0.41 -15.22
CA ASP A 40 -3.11 0.37 -14.80
C ASP A 40 -3.16 0.66 -13.29
N GLY A 41 -2.34 -0.01 -12.48
CA GLY A 41 -2.35 0.15 -11.03
C GLY A 41 -3.69 -0.28 -10.41
N LEU A 42 -4.19 0.50 -9.44
CA LEU A 42 -5.48 0.28 -8.80
C LEU A 42 -6.56 1.19 -9.39
N LYS A 43 -7.76 0.64 -9.57
CA LYS A 43 -8.93 1.46 -9.91
C LYS A 43 -9.20 2.45 -8.77
N ARG A 44 -9.56 3.69 -9.11
CA ARG A 44 -9.96 4.72 -8.12
C ARG A 44 -11.03 4.24 -7.14
N SER A 45 -12.01 3.47 -7.62
CA SER A 45 -13.05 2.88 -6.76
C SER A 45 -12.52 1.88 -5.73
N THR A 46 -11.42 1.17 -6.06
CA THR A 46 -10.76 0.24 -5.14
C THR A 46 -9.99 1.01 -4.08
N ILE A 47 -9.27 2.06 -4.48
CA ILE A 47 -8.56 2.96 -3.56
C ILE A 47 -9.55 3.58 -2.56
N ALA A 48 -10.65 4.14 -3.07
CA ALA A 48 -11.69 4.77 -2.24
C ALA A 48 -12.43 3.80 -1.28
N ALA A 49 -12.31 2.49 -1.49
CA ALA A 49 -12.90 1.46 -0.62
C ALA A 49 -11.92 0.96 0.47
N CYS A 50 -10.67 1.42 0.44
CA CYS A 50 -9.65 1.08 1.44
C CYS A 50 -9.66 2.09 2.58
N ASP A 51 -9.20 1.67 3.76
CA ASP A 51 -9.16 2.50 4.97
C ASP A 51 -7.99 3.49 4.94
N SER A 52 -6.94 3.18 4.19
CA SER A 52 -5.82 4.08 3.92
C SER A 52 -5.24 3.88 2.53
N THR A 53 -4.60 4.94 2.01
CA THR A 53 -3.76 4.88 0.81
C THR A 53 -2.31 5.05 1.22
N VAL A 54 -1.46 4.13 0.78
CA VAL A 54 -0.05 4.05 1.16
C VAL A 54 0.79 4.06 -0.11
N MET A 55 1.92 4.78 -0.09
CA MET A 55 2.86 4.81 -1.21
C MET A 55 4.29 4.46 -0.79
N ILE A 56 5.06 3.90 -1.71
CA ILE A 56 6.51 3.79 -1.55
C ILE A 56 7.11 5.04 -2.18
N PRO A 57 7.77 5.93 -1.43
CA PRO A 57 8.40 7.11 -2.01
C PRO A 57 9.44 6.70 -3.06
N MET A 58 9.23 7.11 -4.31
CA MET A 58 10.18 6.87 -5.37
C MET A 58 11.23 7.98 -5.43
N SER A 59 12.42 7.65 -5.94
CA SER A 59 13.50 8.61 -6.18
C SER A 59 14.27 8.23 -7.44
N GLY A 60 15.09 9.14 -7.97
CA GLY A 60 15.94 8.85 -9.13
C GLY A 60 15.20 8.78 -10.48
N GLY A 61 14.03 9.42 -10.60
CA GLY A 61 13.28 9.51 -11.87
C GLY A 61 12.48 8.25 -12.22
N VAL A 62 12.23 7.38 -11.25
CA VAL A 62 11.35 6.21 -11.39
C VAL A 62 9.97 6.56 -10.84
N ASP A 63 8.92 6.26 -11.60
CA ASP A 63 7.54 6.58 -11.17
C ASP A 63 6.90 5.47 -10.33
N SER A 64 7.33 4.21 -10.52
CA SER A 64 6.80 3.06 -9.79
C SER A 64 7.75 1.86 -9.80
N LEU A 65 7.58 0.97 -8.82
CA LEU A 65 8.14 -0.38 -8.86
C LEU A 65 7.17 -1.34 -9.56
N ASN A 66 7.69 -2.44 -10.12
CA ASN A 66 6.83 -3.55 -10.52
C ASN A 66 6.07 -4.12 -9.30
N VAL A 67 4.92 -4.74 -9.55
CA VAL A 67 4.02 -5.21 -8.48
C VAL A 67 4.70 -6.20 -7.52
N ALA A 68 5.58 -7.07 -8.03
CA ALA A 68 6.28 -8.05 -7.21
C ALA A 68 7.29 -7.39 -6.26
N ALA A 69 8.07 -6.43 -6.75
CA ALA A 69 9.02 -5.66 -5.95
C ALA A 69 8.29 -4.78 -4.92
N ALA A 70 7.22 -4.12 -5.33
CA ALA A 70 6.38 -3.33 -4.43
C ALA A 70 5.78 -4.19 -3.31
N SER A 71 5.30 -5.39 -3.65
CA SER A 71 4.78 -6.37 -2.68
C SER A 71 5.86 -6.83 -1.71
N ALA A 72 7.04 -7.19 -2.22
CA ALA A 72 8.15 -7.63 -1.37
C ALA A 72 8.59 -6.55 -0.37
N VAL A 73 8.76 -5.30 -0.82
CA VAL A 73 9.11 -4.16 0.04
C VAL A 73 8.02 -3.90 1.08
N THR A 74 6.75 -3.98 0.68
CA THR A 74 5.61 -3.80 1.58
C THR A 74 5.56 -4.86 2.68
N CYS A 75 5.69 -6.13 2.31
CA CYS A 75 5.73 -7.23 3.28
C CYS A 75 6.92 -7.10 4.23
N PHE A 76 8.10 -6.72 3.72
CA PHE A 76 9.27 -6.50 4.57
C PHE A 76 9.08 -5.32 5.52
N ALA A 77 8.44 -4.24 5.09
CA ALA A 77 8.19 -3.08 5.95
C ALA A 77 7.15 -3.37 7.05
N LEU A 78 6.17 -4.23 6.77
CA LEU A 78 5.10 -4.62 7.68
C LEU A 78 5.41 -5.89 8.50
N GLN A 79 6.59 -6.48 8.34
CA GLN A 79 6.97 -7.64 9.13
C GLN A 79 7.04 -7.25 10.61
N GLU A 80 6.50 -8.10 11.49
CA GLU A 80 6.68 -7.92 12.94
C GLU A 80 8.16 -8.12 13.30
N GLY A 81 8.64 -7.29 14.24
CA GLY A 81 9.98 -7.41 14.82
C GLY A 81 10.03 -8.40 15.97
#